data_AF-V7H1H5-F1
#
_entry.id   AF-V7H1H5-F1
#
_cell.length_a   1.000
_cell.length_b   1.000
_cell.length_c   1.000
_cell.angle_alpha   90.00
_cell.angle_beta   90.00
_cell.angle_gamma   90.00
#
_symmetry.space_group_name_H-M   'P 1'
#
loop_
_entity.id
_entity.type
_entity.pdbx_description
1 polymer ?
#
loop_
_entity_poly.entity_id
_entity_poly.type
_entity_poly.pdbx_seq_one_letter_code
_entity_poly.pdbx_strand_id
1 'polypeptide(L)'
;MSRNPLYFFSTVGAAGVGLMYGSVLVAAALALVSYLVFRVTARKEAEFLFGKFGPAYSVYAERTPPFWPNPLLFHDQAERRFSTKALRRTFTDGLYFLALFPAIETIEQLRISGMLPVFFTLY
;
A
#
# COMPACT_ATOMS: atom_id res chain seq x y z
N MET A 1 12.54 -10.34 -3.85
CA MET A 1 12.16 -8.93 -3.58
C MET A 1 11.38 -8.74 -2.28
N SER A 2 10.19 -9.28 -2.05
CA SER A 2 9.54 -9.42 -0.73
C SER A 2 8.43 -10.45 -0.91
N ARG A 3 7.96 -11.12 0.15
CA ARG A 3 6.81 -12.03 0.02
C ARG A 3 5.53 -11.24 -0.33
N ASN A 4 5.43 -9.99 0.13
CA ASN A 4 4.24 -9.17 -0.04
C ASN A 4 4.58 -7.72 -0.46
N PRO A 5 5.11 -7.50 -1.68
CA PRO A 5 5.48 -6.16 -2.14
C PRO A 5 4.27 -5.22 -2.27
N LEU A 6 3.08 -5.77 -2.56
CA LEU A 6 1.82 -5.00 -2.64
C LEU A 6 1.51 -4.26 -1.34
N TYR A 7 1.67 -4.93 -0.18
CA TYR A 7 1.39 -4.31 1.12
C TYR A 7 2.33 -3.17 1.47
N PHE A 8 3.60 -3.27 1.05
CA PHE A 8 4.54 -2.17 1.20
C PHE A 8 4.09 -0.95 0.39
N PHE A 9 3.78 -1.13 -0.90
CA PHE A 9 3.30 -0.03 -1.75
C PHE A 9 1.95 0.55 -1.29
N SER A 10 1.03 -0.28 -0.79
CA SER A 10 -0.22 0.20 -0.20
C SER A 10 0.01 1.03 1.07
N THR A 11 0.99 0.67 1.89
CA THR A 11 1.37 1.45 3.09
C THR A 11 1.96 2.81 2.71
N VAL A 12 2.84 2.84 1.70
CA VAL A 12 3.42 4.08 1.16
C VAL A 12 2.32 4.96 0.55
N GLY A 13 1.36 4.36 -0.17
CA GLY A 13 0.19 5.06 -0.69
C GLY A 13 -0.63 5.71 0.43
N ALA A 14 -0.96 4.96 1.48
CA ALA A 14 -1.71 5.48 2.64
C ALA A 14 -0.98 6.64 3.34
N ALA A 15 0.35 6.53 3.49
CA ALA A 15 1.19 7.63 3.98
C ALA A 15 1.11 8.86 3.06
N GLY A 16 1.17 8.65 1.74
CA GLY A 16 1.05 9.71 0.73
C GLY A 16 -0.30 10.45 0.80
N VAL A 17 -1.40 9.75 1.07
CA VAL A 17 -2.72 10.39 1.27
C VAL A 17 -2.70 11.33 2.48
N GLY A 18 -2.10 10.91 3.60
CA GLY A 18 -1.98 11.77 4.77
C GLY A 18 -1.08 13.00 4.52
N LEU A 19 -0.04 12.86 3.69
CA LEU A 19 0.78 13.98 3.25
C LEU A 19 0.00 14.94 2.32
N MET A 20 -0.82 14.41 1.40
CA MET A 20 -1.69 15.21 0.54
C MET A 20 -2.76 15.97 1.35
N TYR A 21 -3.20 15.42 2.48
CA TYR A 21 -4.07 16.11 3.43
C TYR A 21 -3.36 17.26 4.18
N GLY A 22 -2.04 17.43 4.01
CA GLY A 22 -1.27 18.51 4.62
C GLY A 22 -0.84 18.25 6.07
N SER A 23 -1.11 17.06 6.63
CA SER A 23 -0.75 16.74 8.01
C SER A 23 0.22 15.56 8.10
N VAL A 24 1.44 15.84 8.57
CA VAL A 24 2.47 14.82 8.85
C VAL A 24 2.00 13.83 9.91
N LEU A 25 1.18 14.28 10.86
CA LEU A 25 0.66 13.42 11.93
C LEU A 25 -0.37 12.42 11.38
N VAL A 26 -1.26 12.86 10.49
CA VAL A 26 -2.20 11.98 9.78
C VAL A 26 -1.45 11.01 8.86
N ALA A 27 -0.42 11.48 8.15
CA ALA A 27 0.44 10.61 7.33
C ALA A 27 1.10 9.51 8.15
N ALA A 28 1.70 9.86 9.29
CA ALA A 28 2.34 8.91 10.18
C ALA A 28 1.34 7.92 10.80
N ALA A 29 0.16 8.40 11.21
CA ALA A 29 -0.89 7.56 11.76
C ALA A 29 -1.43 6.56 10.72
N LEU A 30 -1.74 7.02 9.50
CA LEU A 30 -2.19 6.16 8.41
C LEU A 30 -1.12 5.15 8.02
N ALA A 31 0.14 5.59 7.88
CA ALA A 31 1.27 4.70 7.60
C ALA A 31 1.40 3.61 8.66
N LEU A 32 1.33 3.98 9.94
CA LEU A 32 1.47 3.06 11.07
C LEU A 32 0.31 2.06 11.12
N VAL A 33 -0.93 2.52 10.99
CA VAL A 33 -2.12 1.67 11.00
C VAL A 33 -2.10 0.71 9.81
N SER A 34 -1.85 1.21 8.60
CA SER A 34 -1.71 0.37 7.41
C SER A 34 -0.58 -0.65 7.58
N TYR A 35 0.59 -0.24 8.08
CA TYR A 35 1.71 -1.13 8.35
C TYR A 35 1.32 -2.27 9.31
N LEU A 36 0.64 -1.96 10.42
CA LEU A 36 0.23 -2.95 11.40
C LEU A 36 -0.80 -3.93 10.82
N VAL A 37 -1.83 -3.42 10.14
CA VAL A 37 -2.87 -4.25 9.51
C VAL A 37 -2.26 -5.18 8.50
N PHE A 38 -1.44 -4.67 7.59
CA PHE A 38 -0.81 -5.49 6.56
C PHE A 38 0.20 -6.48 7.13
N ARG A 39 0.92 -6.13 8.21
CA ARG A 39 1.82 -7.07 8.89
C ARG A 39 1.05 -8.25 9.49
N VAL A 40 -0.12 -8.00 10.08
CA VAL A 40 -0.98 -9.06 10.62
C VAL A 40 -1.55 -9.91 9.48
N THR A 41 -2.07 -9.30 8.42
CA THR A 41 -2.61 -10.01 7.26
C THR A 41 -1.55 -10.87 6.57
N ALA A 42 -0.35 -10.32 6.35
CA ALA A 42 0.78 -11.03 5.78
C ALA A 42 1.18 -12.27 6.59
N ARG A 43 1.11 -12.18 7.93
CA ARG A 43 1.39 -13.31 8.82
C ARG A 43 0.31 -14.38 8.73
N LYS A 44 -0.97 -14.00 8.71
CA LYS A 44 -2.09 -14.94 8.53
C LYS A 44 -2.03 -15.64 7.17
N GLU A 45 -1.71 -14.90 6.11
CA GLU A 45 -1.48 -15.51 4.79
C GLU A 45 -0.29 -16.46 4.81
N ALA A 46 0.79 -16.13 5.52
CA ALA A 46 1.93 -17.04 5.65
C ALA A 46 1.56 -18.34 6.38
N GLU A 47 0.76 -18.27 7.44
CA GLU A 47 0.24 -19.45 8.15
C GLU A 47 -0.69 -20.28 7.26
N PHE A 48 -1.58 -19.64 6.49
CA PHE A 48 -2.45 -20.31 5.52
C PHE A 48 -1.66 -20.98 4.39
N LEU A 49 -0.66 -20.30 3.83
CA LEU A 49 0.21 -20.83 2.78
C LEU A 49 1.09 -21.97 3.31
N PHE A 50 1.56 -21.88 4.56
CA PHE A 50 2.26 -22.97 5.22
C PHE A 50 1.36 -24.20 5.36
N GLY A 51 0.09 -24.02 5.77
CA GLY A 51 -0.89 -25.11 5.82
C GLY A 51 -1.16 -25.75 4.45
N LYS A 52 -1.12 -24.97 3.37
CA LYS A 52 -1.41 -25.43 2.01
C LYS A 52 -0.22 -26.08 1.29
N PHE A 53 0.99 -25.56 1.50
CA PHE A 53 2.19 -25.93 0.74
C PHE A 53 3.28 -26.61 1.59
N GLY A 54 3.12 -26.61 2.92
CA GLY A 54 3.96 -27.35 3.85
C GLY A 54 5.46 -26.99 3.74
N PRO A 55 6.36 -28.00 3.68
CA PRO A 55 7.82 -27.79 3.67
C PRO A 55 8.33 -26.99 2.45
N ALA A 56 7.61 -27.01 1.33
CA ALA A 56 7.99 -26.21 0.16
C ALA A 56 7.86 -24.70 0.44
N TYR A 57 6.90 -24.32 1.31
CA TYR A 57 6.73 -22.92 1.73
C TYR A 57 7.78 -22.48 2.74
N SER A 58 8.26 -23.34 3.64
CA SER A 58 9.30 -22.97 4.60
C SER A 58 10.63 -22.65 3.90
N VAL A 59 11.02 -23.45 2.90
CA VAL A 59 12.23 -23.19 2.08
C VAL A 59 12.10 -21.87 1.31
N TYR A 60 10.90 -21.55 0.79
CA TYR A 60 10.62 -20.28 0.14
C TYR A 60 10.64 -19.09 1.13
N ALA A 61 10.10 -19.32 2.34
CA ALA A 61 10.02 -18.34 3.40
C ALA A 61 11.42 -17.93 3.89
N GLU A 62 12.31 -18.90 4.14
CA GLU A 62 13.69 -18.61 4.57
C GLU A 62 14.46 -17.73 3.58
N ARG A 63 14.18 -17.89 2.28
CA ARG A 63 14.87 -17.13 1.21
C ARG A 63 14.29 -15.75 0.95
N THR A 64 13.08 -15.46 1.42
CA THR A 64 12.35 -14.23 1.05
C THR A 64 11.93 -13.45 2.29
N PRO A 65 12.33 -12.17 2.45
CA PRO A 65 11.89 -11.36 3.59
C PRO A 65 10.37 -11.11 3.55
N PRO A 66 9.71 -11.00 4.73
CA PRO A 66 8.24 -11.01 4.83
C PRO A 66 7.56 -9.68 4.49
N PHE A 67 8.23 -8.53 4.72
CA PHE A 67 7.62 -7.21 4.52
C PHE A 67 8.57 -6.23 3.84
N TRP A 68 9.77 -6.06 4.40
CA TRP A 68 10.76 -5.13 3.84
C TRP A 68 11.28 -5.65 2.49
N PRO A 69 11.13 -4.90 1.40
CA PRO A 69 11.67 -5.30 0.12
C PRO A 69 13.19 -5.32 0.21
N ASN A 70 13.79 -6.47 -0.07
CA ASN A 70 15.21 -6.57 -0.32
C ASN A 70 15.43 -6.56 -1.85
N PRO A 71 15.89 -5.43 -2.42
CA PRO A 71 16.14 -5.32 -3.86
C PRO A 71 17.26 -6.25 -4.34
N LEU A 72 18.16 -6.69 -3.46
CA LEU A 72 19.26 -7.61 -3.78
C LEU A 72 18.78 -9.05 -4.07
N LEU A 73 17.57 -9.41 -3.64
CA LEU A 73 16.90 -10.69 -3.95
C LEU A 73 16.03 -10.58 -5.22
N PHE A 74 16.23 -9.55 -6.04
CA PHE A 74 15.58 -9.46 -7.34
C PHE A 74 16.33 -10.36 -8.33
N HIS A 75 15.85 -11.59 -8.51
CA HIS A 75 16.23 -12.39 -9.66
C HIS A 75 15.36 -11.97 -10.84
N ASP A 76 15.99 -11.27 -11.78
CA ASP A 76 15.40 -11.00 -13.08
C ASP A 76 15.39 -12.32 -13.88
N GLN A 77 14.23 -12.73 -14.35
CA GLN A 77 14.11 -13.89 -15.23
C GLN A 77 13.79 -13.33 -16.62
N ALA A 78 14.58 -13.73 -17.62
CA ALA A 78 14.63 -13.14 -18.96
C ALA A 78 13.26 -13.05 -19.68
N GLU A 79 12.31 -13.91 -19.32
CA GLU A 79 10.93 -13.83 -19.79
C GLU A 79 9.94 -13.96 -18.62
N ARG A 80 9.40 -12.83 -18.15
CA ARG A 80 8.19 -12.85 -17.30
C ARG A 80 6.96 -12.74 -18.17
N ARG A 81 6.18 -13.82 -18.25
CA ARG A 81 4.78 -13.75 -18.68
C ARG A 81 3.97 -13.04 -17.61
N PHE A 82 3.83 -11.73 -17.73
CA PHE A 82 2.89 -10.95 -16.91
C PHE A 82 1.53 -10.84 -17.64
N SER A 83 0.45 -10.85 -16.86
CA SER A 83 -0.87 -10.57 -17.43
C SER A 83 -1.00 -9.08 -17.70
N THR A 84 -1.09 -8.70 -18.97
CA THR A 84 -1.38 -7.31 -19.39
C THR A 84 -2.69 -6.79 -18.81
N LYS A 85 -3.68 -7.67 -18.58
CA LYS A 85 -4.94 -7.33 -17.92
C LYS A 85 -4.74 -6.95 -16.45
N ALA A 86 -3.91 -7.70 -15.72
CA ALA A 86 -3.55 -7.35 -14.35
C ALA A 86 -2.79 -6.02 -14.28
N LEU A 87 -1.83 -5.81 -15.20
CA LEU A 87 -1.09 -4.56 -15.29
C LEU A 87 -2.01 -3.35 -15.54
N ARG A 88 -2.95 -3.46 -16.51
CA ARG A 88 -3.91 -2.39 -16.81
C ARG A 88 -4.82 -2.08 -15.63
N ARG A 89 -5.27 -3.11 -14.90
CA ARG A 89 -6.07 -2.94 -13.68
C ARG A 89 -5.29 -2.21 -12.60
N THR A 90 -4.06 -2.63 -12.29
CA THR A 90 -3.21 -1.96 -11.30
C THR A 90 -2.92 -0.50 -11.68
N PHE A 91 -2.74 -0.23 -12.98
CA PHE A 91 -2.53 1.13 -13.49
C PHE A 91 -3.77 2.01 -13.29
N THR A 92 -4.97 1.44 -13.53
CA THR A 92 -6.25 2.15 -13.34
C THR A 92 -6.55 2.34 -11.86
N ASP A 93 -6.20 1.38 -11.00
CA ASP A 93 -6.32 1.53 -9.54
C ASP A 93 -5.40 2.66 -9.03
N GLY A 94 -4.20 2.81 -9.59
CA GLY A 94 -3.29 3.92 -9.29
C GLY A 94 -3.81 5.30 -9.72
N LEU A 95 -4.64 5.36 -10.77
CA LEU A 95 -5.29 6.61 -11.20
C LEU A 95 -6.25 7.16 -10.14
N TYR A 96 -6.91 6.31 -9.34
CA TYR A 96 -7.75 6.79 -8.23
C TYR A 96 -6.93 7.50 -7.15
N PHE A 97 -5.69 7.04 -6.89
CA PHE A 97 -4.78 7.74 -5.99
C PHE A 97 -4.39 9.13 -6.52
N LEU A 98 -4.14 9.26 -7.82
CA LEU A 98 -3.87 10.56 -8.45
C LEU A 98 -5.10 11.48 -8.44
N ALA A 99 -6.29 10.92 -8.68
CA ALA A 99 -7.55 11.66 -8.64
C ALA A 99 -7.92 12.14 -7.23
N LEU A 100 -7.33 11.56 -6.19
CA LEU A 100 -7.55 11.96 -4.81
C LEU A 100 -7.03 13.39 -4.53
N PHE A 101 -5.92 13.79 -5.17
CA PHE A 101 -5.36 15.13 -4.99
C PHE A 101 -6.30 16.26 -5.42
N PRO A 102 -6.79 16.32 -6.69
CA PRO A 102 -7.74 17.35 -7.08
C PRO A 102 -9.07 17.25 -6.32
N ALA A 103 -9.48 16.05 -5.87
CA ALA A 103 -10.68 15.91 -5.04
C ALA A 103 -10.51 16.58 -3.66
N ILE A 104 -9.37 16.37 -3.00
CA ILE A 104 -9.06 17.01 -1.71
C ILE A 104 -8.99 18.54 -1.89
N GLU A 105 -8.26 19.01 -2.91
CA GLU A 105 -8.15 20.45 -3.22
C GLU A 105 -9.53 21.07 -3.50
N THR A 106 -10.40 20.39 -4.25
CA THR A 106 -11.76 20.89 -4.52
C THR A 106 -12.58 21.04 -3.23
N ILE A 107 -12.46 20.09 -2.30
CA ILE A 107 -13.13 20.15 -1.00
C ILE A 107 -12.57 21.31 -0.15
N GLU A 108 -11.27 21.54 -0.20
CA GLU A 108 -10.62 22.65 0.50
C GLU A 108 -11.06 24.00 -0.05
N GLN A 109 -11.10 24.16 -1.38
CA GLN A 109 -11.62 25.36 -2.05
C GLN A 109 -13.10 25.63 -1.70
N LEU A 110 -13.94 24.57 -1.65
CA LEU A 110 -15.35 24.67 -1.22
C LEU A 110 -15.50 25.03 0.26
N ARG A 111 -14.51 24.67 1.10
CA ARG A 111 -14.47 25.05 2.50
C ARG A 111 -14.07 26.52 2.66
N ILE A 112 -13.06 26.98 1.94
CA ILE A 112 -12.59 28.39 1.95
C ILE A 112 -13.69 29.33 1.43
N SER A 113 -14.50 28.90 0.46
CA SER A 113 -15.63 29.69 -0.05
C SER A 113 -16.82 29.78 0.91
N GLY A 114 -16.76 29.14 2.09
CA GLY A 114 -17.79 29.21 3.13
C GLY A 114 -19.01 28.33 2.87
N MET A 115 -18.99 27.45 1.86
CA MET A 115 -20.12 26.56 1.53
C MET A 115 -20.21 25.31 2.42
N LEU A 116 -19.14 24.94 3.14
CA LEU A 116 -19.10 23.75 4.00
C LEU A 116 -18.79 24.11 5.46
N PRO A 117 -19.67 23.76 6.42
CA PRO A 117 -19.38 23.94 7.84
C PRO A 117 -18.27 23.00 8.31
N VAL A 118 -17.28 23.54 9.02
CA VAL A 118 -16.15 22.80 9.57
C VAL A 118 -16.47 22.40 11.01
N PHE A 119 -16.61 21.09 11.26
CA PHE A 119 -16.88 20.59 12.61
C PHE A 119 -15.62 20.21 13.40
N PHE A 120 -14.51 19.85 12.72
CA PHE A 120 -13.24 19.51 13.35
C PHE A 120 -12.06 19.97 12.49
N THR A 121 -11.17 20.76 13.09
CA THR A 121 -9.89 21.17 12.52
C THR A 121 -8.78 20.44 13.29
N LEU A 122 -8.10 19.51 12.64
CA LEU A 122 -6.88 18.90 13.15
C LEU A 122 -5.71 19.68 12.54
N TYR A 123 -5.01 20.44 13.40
CA TYR A 123 -3.78 21.18 13.10
C TYR A 123 -2.57 20.24 13.03
#